data_AF-A0A453FKP9-F1
#
_entry.id   AF-A0A453FKP9-F1
#
_cell.length_a   1.000
_cell.length_b   1.000
_cell.length_c   1.000
_cell.angle_alpha   90.00
_cell.angle_beta   90.00
_cell.angle_gamma   90.00
#
_symmetry.space_group_name_H-M   'P 1'
#
loop_
_entity.id
_entity.type
_entity.pdbx_description
1 polymer ?
#
loop_
_entity_poly.entity_id
_entity_poly.type
_entity_poly.pdbx_seq_one_letter_code
_entity_poly.pdbx_strand_id
1 'polypeptide(L)' 'QDGAQLMQLLTYETVERAIEHRVETKAKIFGQEVNIGAEAKGMAPVYKIRPSLVAGLYSNRIMPLTKDVQVAYLLRRLD' A
#
# COMPACT_ATOMS: atom_id res chain seq x y z
N GLN A 1 -14.98 13.21 22.61
CA GLN A 1 -15.09 12.29 21.45
C GLN A 1 -13.88 11.38 21.46
N ASP A 2 -14.05 10.07 21.20
CA ASP A 2 -12.98 9.07 21.35
C ASP A 2 -12.31 8.74 20.00
N GLY A 3 -11.15 9.35 19.76
CA GLY A 3 -10.38 9.13 18.53
C GLY A 3 -9.74 7.73 18.46
N ALA A 4 -9.46 7.10 19.60
CA ALA A 4 -8.85 5.77 19.63
C ALA A 4 -9.86 4.70 19.22
N GLN A 5 -11.10 4.80 19.71
CA GLN A 5 -12.18 3.91 19.28
C GLN A 5 -12.48 4.07 17.79
N LEU A 6 -12.47 5.29 17.26
CA LEU A 6 -12.62 5.54 15.81
C LEU A 6 -11.49 4.89 15.01
N MET A 7 -10.23 5.04 15.43
CA MET A 7 -9.09 4.39 14.77
C MET A 7 -9.25 2.86 14.74
N GLN A 8 -9.71 2.26 15.83
CA GLN A 8 -9.98 0.82 15.89
C GLN A 8 -11.08 0.40 14.91
N LEU A 9 -12.19 1.15 14.84
CA LEU A 9 -13.29 0.88 13.91
C LEU A 9 -12.90 1.05 12.43
N LEU A 10 -11.96 1.95 12.14
CA LEU A 10 -11.45 2.21 10.79
C LEU A 10 -10.33 1.24 10.36
N THR A 11 -9.80 0.44 11.28
CA THR A 11 -8.72 -0.50 10.99
C THR A 11 -9.30 -1.84 10.53
N TYR A 12 -9.21 -2.10 9.22
CA TYR A 12 -9.73 -3.31 8.59
C TYR A 12 -8.58 -4.23 8.17
N GLU A 13 -8.02 -4.98 9.12
CA GLU A 13 -6.76 -5.70 8.90
C GLU A 13 -6.73 -6.60 7.65
N THR A 14 -7.84 -7.27 7.33
CA THR A 14 -7.95 -8.13 6.14
C THR A 14 -7.80 -7.33 4.86
N VAL A 15 -8.40 -6.14 4.82
CA VAL A 15 -8.30 -5.20 3.70
C VAL A 15 -6.90 -4.59 3.64
N GLU A 16 -6.31 -4.23 4.79
CA GLU A 16 -4.97 -3.66 4.87
C GLU A 16 -3.91 -4.64 4.32
N ARG A 17 -3.98 -5.92 4.71
CA ARG A 17 -3.12 -6.99 4.14
C ARG A 17 -3.34 -7.18 2.64
N ALA A 18 -4.60 -7.18 2.19
CA ALA A 18 -4.91 -7.29 0.77
C ALA A 18 -4.37 -6.09 -0.05
N ILE A 19 -4.37 -4.89 0.54
CA ILE A 19 -3.77 -3.70 -0.06
C ILE A 19 -2.25 -3.86 -0.15
N GLU A 20 -1.57 -4.29 0.91
CA GLU A 20 -0.12 -4.51 0.91
C GLU A 20 0.31 -5.46 -0.22
N HIS A 21 -0.32 -6.63 -0.30
CA HIS A 21 -0.06 -7.60 -1.38
C HIS A 21 -0.33 -7.02 -2.78
N ARG A 22 -1.42 -6.25 -2.92
CA ARG A 22 -1.78 -5.61 -4.20
C ARG A 22 -0.77 -4.54 -4.58
N VAL A 23 -0.29 -3.74 -3.64
CA VAL A 23 0.74 -2.71 -3.87
C VAL A 23 2.04 -3.36 -4.31
N GLU A 24 2.49 -4.42 -3.63
CA GLU A 24 3.69 -5.15 -4.04
C GLU A 24 3.55 -5.74 -5.45
N THR A 25 2.41 -6.38 -5.73
CA THR A 25 2.13 -7.00 -7.03
C THR A 25 2.14 -5.96 -8.15
N LYS A 26 1.51 -4.80 -7.93
CA LYS A 26 1.55 -3.70 -8.89
C LYS A 26 2.97 -3.14 -9.07
N ALA A 27 3.74 -3.01 -8.00
CA ALA A 27 5.13 -2.57 -8.07
C ALA A 27 6.00 -3.57 -8.85
N LYS A 28 5.75 -4.88 -8.75
CA LYS A 28 6.38 -5.90 -9.61
C LYS A 28 6.04 -5.66 -11.08
N ILE A 29 4.75 -5.60 -11.41
CA ILE A 29 4.27 -5.49 -12.80
C ILE A 29 4.77 -4.20 -13.48
N PHE A 30 4.58 -3.05 -12.84
CA PHE A 30 4.91 -1.75 -13.44
C PHE A 30 6.38 -1.35 -13.25
N GLY A 31 7.06 -1.92 -12.26
CA GLY A 31 8.47 -1.71 -12.01
C GLY A 31 9.39 -2.63 -12.81
N GLN A 32 8.86 -3.68 -13.45
CA GLN A 32 9.65 -4.62 -14.24
C GLN A 32 10.25 -3.92 -15.48
N GLU A 33 11.51 -4.22 -15.77
CA GLU A 33 12.13 -3.87 -17.04
C GLU A 33 11.64 -4.80 -18.15
N VAL A 34 11.02 -4.22 -19.17
CA VAL A 34 10.43 -4.96 -20.30
C VAL A 34 11.23 -4.64 -21.56
N ASN A 35 12.00 -5.61 -22.04
CA ASN A 35 12.75 -5.50 -23.29
C ASN A 35 11.93 -6.08 -24.45
N ILE A 36 11.48 -5.22 -25.35
CA ILE A 36 10.70 -5.62 -26.52
C ILE A 36 11.68 -6.16 -27.58
N GLY A 37 11.53 -7.43 -27.98
CA GLY A 37 12.33 -8.06 -29.04
C GLY A 37 13.55 -8.87 -28.60
N ALA A 38 13.86 -8.89 -27.29
CA ALA A 38 14.86 -9.80 -26.73
C ALA A 38 14.15 -11.04 -26.15
N GLU A 39 14.59 -12.24 -26.52
CA GLU A 39 14.10 -13.46 -25.87
C GLU A 39 14.57 -13.47 -24.41
N ALA A 40 13.67 -13.17 -23.49
CA ALA A 40 13.88 -13.31 -22.05
C ALA A 40 13.88 -14.80 -21.65
N LYS A 41 14.76 -15.61 -22.23
CA LYS A 41 14.86 -17.03 -21.88
C LYS A 41 15.66 -17.19 -20.59
N GLY A 42 14.93 -17.30 -19.47
CA GLY A 42 15.46 -17.82 -18.20
C GLY A 42 16.06 -16.81 -17.24
N MET A 43 16.03 -15.50 -17.53
CA MET A 43 16.51 -14.49 -16.59
C MET A 43 15.42 -14.11 -15.58
N ALA A 44 15.81 -13.95 -14.31
CA ALA A 44 14.94 -13.40 -13.28
C ALA A 44 14.52 -11.96 -13.65
N PRO A 45 13.29 -11.55 -13.34
CA PRO A 45 12.83 -10.20 -13.63
C PRO A 45 13.68 -9.16 -12.89
N VAL A 46 14.14 -8.15 -13.62
CA VAL A 46 14.80 -6.96 -13.06
C VAL A 46 13.74 -5.90 -12.81
N TYR A 47 13.78 -5.29 -11.62
CA TYR A 47 12.84 -4.24 -11.22
C TYR A 47 13.58 -2.92 -11.00
N LYS A 48 13.00 -1.82 -11.50
CA LYS A 48 13.49 -0.44 -11.31
C LYS A 48 13.52 -0.01 -9.84
N ILE A 49 12.68 -0.63 -9.02
CA ILE A 49 12.60 -0.43 -7.57
C ILE A 49 12.25 -1.75 -6.91
N ARG A 50 12.78 -2.00 -5.70
CA ARG A 50 12.42 -3.17 -4.92
C ARG A 50 10.92 -3.14 -4.57
N PRO A 51 10.08 -4.09 -5.06
CA PRO A 51 8.63 -4.01 -4.88
C PRO A 51 8.18 -4.04 -3.42
N SER A 52 8.86 -4.82 -2.58
CA SER A 52 8.59 -4.88 -1.13
C SER A 52 8.86 -3.57 -0.40
N LEU A 53 9.77 -2.72 -0.93
CA LEU A 53 9.98 -1.38 -0.38
C LEU A 53 8.74 -0.50 -0.58
N VAL A 54 8.09 -0.60 -1.74
CA VAL A 54 6.88 0.18 -2.05
C VAL A 54 5.71 -0.28 -1.17
N ALA A 55 5.54 -1.59 -1.00
CA ALA A 55 4.54 -2.15 -0.08
C ALA A 55 4.77 -1.70 1.36
N GLY A 56 6.03 -1.78 1.85
CA GLY A 56 6.40 -1.33 3.18
C GLY A 56 6.20 0.18 3.41
N LEU A 57 6.46 1.02 2.39
CA LEU A 57 6.16 2.45 2.47
C LEU A 57 4.64 2.68 2.61
N TYR A 58 3.84 1.91 1.87
CA TYR A 58 2.40 2.05 1.90
C TYR A 58 1.81 1.62 3.26
N SER A 59 2.23 0.46 3.79
CA SER A 59 1.74 -0.08 5.06
C SER A 59 2.20 0.72 6.27
N ASN A 60 3.48 1.13 6.31
CA ASN A 60 4.05 1.78 7.48
C ASN A 60 3.84 3.31 7.52
N ARG A 61 3.48 3.94 6.39
CA ARG A 61 3.38 5.40 6.32
C ARG A 61 2.08 5.90 5.69
N ILE A 62 1.79 5.50 4.46
CA ILE A 62 0.66 6.06 3.71
C ILE A 62 -0.67 5.69 4.37
N MET A 63 -0.86 4.41 4.69
CA MET A 63 -2.10 3.91 5.26
C MET A 63 -2.37 4.45 6.69
N PRO A 64 -1.40 4.50 7.62
CA PRO A 64 -1.58 5.17 8.91
C PRO A 64 -1.99 6.64 8.78
N LEU A 65 -1.26 7.41 7.95
CA LEU A 65 -1.59 8.83 7.73
C LEU A 65 -2.98 9.04 7.12
N THR A 66 -3.44 8.10 6.29
CA THR A 66 -4.80 8.15 5.72
C THR A 66 -5.84 7.93 6.81
N LYS A 67 -5.61 6.99 7.74
CA LYS A 67 -6.50 6.78 8.90
C LYS A 67 -6.48 7.97 9.87
N ASP A 68 -5.33 8.60 10.08
CA ASP A 68 -5.24 9.83 10.90
C ASP A 68 -6.16 10.94 10.37
N VAL A 69 -6.19 11.13 9.04
CA VAL A 69 -7.09 12.09 8.39
C VAL A 69 -8.56 11.70 8.58
N GLN A 70 -8.90 10.42 8.43
CA GLN A 70 -10.26 9.92 8.64
C GLN A 70 -10.73 10.16 10.08
N VAL A 71 -9.89 9.89 11.08
CA VAL A 71 -10.20 10.16 12.50
C VAL A 71 -10.39 11.65 12.72
N ALA A 72 -9.46 12.50 12.26
CA ALA A 72 -9.55 13.95 12.41
C ALA A 72 -10.84 14.53 11.79
N TYR A 73 -11.26 13.98 10.65
CA TYR A 73 -12.53 14.34 10.01
C TYR A 73 -13.74 13.88 10.82
N LEU A 74 -13.77 12.60 11.26
CA LEU A 74 -14.92 12.04 11.96
C LEU A 74 -15.17 12.69 13.32
N LEU A 75 -14.12 13.14 14.00
CA LEU A 75 -14.27 13.93 15.23
C LEU A 75 -15.06 15.22 14.98
N ARG A 76 -14.91 15.87 13.82
CA ARG A 76 -15.64 17.12 13.51
C ARG A 76 -16.92 16.91 12.70
N ARG A 77 -17.35 15.67 12.48
CA ARG A 77 -18.38 15.37 11.48
C ARG A 77 -19.79 15.80 11.89
N LEU A 78 -20.04 15.86 13.20
CA LEU A 78 -21.35 16.19 13.78
C LEU A 78 -21.32 17.54 14.51
N ASP A 79 -20.25 18.32 14.34
CA ASP A 79 -20.18 19.71 14.78
C ASP A 79 -21.12 20.59 13.94
#